data_AF-A0A3S5IWE5-F1
#
_entry.id   AF-A0A3S5IWE5-F1
#
_cell.length_a   1.000
_cell.length_b   1.000
_cell.length_c   1.000
_cell.angle_alpha   90.00
_cell.angle_beta   90.00
_cell.angle_gamma   90.00
#
_symmetry.space_group_name_H-M   'P 1'
#
loop_
_entity.id
_entity.type
_entity.pdbx_description
1 polymer ?
#
loop_
_entity_poly.entity_id
_entity_poly.type
_entity_poly.pdbx_seq_one_letter_code
_entity_poly.pdbx_strand_id
1 'polypeptide(L)'
;MPSTPRNRIGEIYGQLTVVRSSDRRTKGGNAFWWCRCSCGREREVPGDKLSHNIKRRKPTVTACESCARERQIEAVCSKNDREERQRRIDAELRRQELEGVVPSRWLMLPLTDAHARELGKTLFFRGIRCLRGHIAPYRINGGCLACAGQLPSADSAVDKRPSDHGLG
;
A
#
# COMPACT_ATOMS: atom_id res chain seq x y z
N MET A 1 -39.02 -30.88 10.41
CA MET A 1 -38.50 -30.85 11.80
C MET A 1 -37.69 -29.57 11.97
N PRO A 2 -37.99 -28.69 12.94
CA PRO A 2 -37.08 -27.58 13.23
C PRO A 2 -35.81 -28.17 13.85
N SER A 3 -34.69 -28.07 13.13
CA SER A 3 -33.39 -28.50 13.61
C SER A 3 -33.00 -27.65 14.83
N THR A 4 -32.76 -28.31 15.97
CA THR A 4 -32.25 -27.66 17.17
C THR A 4 -30.96 -26.90 16.83
N PRO A 5 -30.85 -25.61 17.19
CA PRO A 5 -29.65 -24.85 16.87
C PRO A 5 -28.44 -25.51 17.53
N ARG A 6 -27.42 -25.85 16.71
CA ARG A 6 -26.18 -26.45 17.18
C ARG A 6 -25.56 -25.55 18.25
N ASN A 7 -25.36 -26.07 19.46
CA ASN A 7 -24.63 -25.36 20.51
C ASN A 7 -23.16 -25.25 20.11
N ARG A 8 -22.61 -24.04 20.16
CA ARG A 8 -21.22 -23.74 19.78
C ARG A 8 -20.37 -23.20 20.93
N ILE A 9 -20.92 -23.15 22.15
CA ILE A 9 -20.19 -22.66 23.32
C ILE A 9 -18.92 -23.50 23.52
N GLY A 10 -17.78 -22.83 23.73
CA GLY A 10 -16.46 -23.45 23.85
C GLY A 10 -15.73 -23.68 22.52
N GLU A 11 -16.39 -23.58 21.36
CA GLU A 11 -15.72 -23.71 20.07
C GLU A 11 -14.78 -22.52 19.80
N ILE A 12 -13.64 -22.79 19.16
CA ILE A 12 -12.58 -21.81 18.88
C ILE A 12 -12.48 -21.54 17.38
N TYR A 13 -12.56 -20.27 16.98
CA TYR A 13 -12.46 -19.80 15.59
C TYR A 13 -11.31 -18.81 15.48
N GLY A 14 -10.12 -19.32 15.13
CA GLY A 14 -8.90 -18.51 15.13
C GLY A 14 -8.52 -18.06 16.54
N GLN A 15 -8.73 -16.77 16.84
CA GLN A 15 -8.47 -16.16 18.15
C GLN A 15 -9.74 -15.99 19.00
N LEU A 16 -10.90 -16.39 18.48
CA LEU A 16 -12.19 -16.22 19.14
C LEU A 16 -12.64 -17.53 19.79
N THR A 17 -13.02 -17.50 21.07
CA THR A 17 -13.71 -18.59 21.76
C THR A 17 -15.16 -18.21 21.98
N VAL A 18 -16.11 -19.05 21.57
CA VAL A 18 -17.54 -18.80 21.80
C VAL A 18 -17.85 -18.94 23.29
N VAL A 19 -18.43 -17.89 23.89
CA VAL A 19 -18.72 -17.85 25.34
C VAL A 19 -20.22 -17.94 25.66
N ARG A 20 -21.10 -17.41 24.80
CA ARG A 20 -22.56 -17.53 24.98
C ARG A 20 -23.31 -17.33 23.66
N SER A 21 -24.53 -17.87 23.58
CA SER A 21 -25.47 -17.53 22.50
C SER A 21 -25.98 -16.10 22.65
N SER A 22 -26.42 -15.51 21.54
CA SER A 22 -27.17 -14.25 21.52
C SER A 22 -28.61 -14.49 21.08
N ASP A 23 -29.51 -13.62 21.52
CA ASP A 23 -30.92 -13.61 21.08
C ASP A 23 -31.07 -13.07 19.65
N ARG A 24 -30.01 -12.46 19.10
CA ARG A 24 -30.01 -11.92 17.75
C ARG A 24 -29.92 -13.02 16.70
N ARG A 25 -30.62 -12.80 15.58
CA ARG A 25 -30.53 -13.63 14.37
C ARG A 25 -30.33 -12.78 13.13
N THR A 26 -29.65 -13.34 12.15
CA THR A 26 -29.54 -12.73 10.82
C THR A 26 -30.86 -12.84 10.07
N LYS A 27 -31.03 -12.05 8.99
CA LYS A 27 -32.19 -12.18 8.09
C LYS A 27 -32.35 -13.60 7.51
N GLY A 28 -31.25 -14.34 7.37
CA GLY A 28 -31.23 -15.74 6.92
C GLY A 28 -31.40 -16.77 8.04
N GLY A 29 -31.77 -16.36 9.25
CA GLY A 29 -32.07 -17.26 10.38
C GLY A 29 -30.86 -17.73 11.20
N ASN A 30 -29.63 -17.41 10.81
CA ASN A 30 -28.44 -17.79 11.59
C ASN A 30 -28.40 -17.07 12.94
N ALA A 31 -28.17 -17.82 14.02
CA ALA A 31 -27.96 -17.28 15.36
C ALA A 31 -26.64 -16.50 15.45
N PHE A 32 -26.63 -15.45 16.27
CA PHE A 32 -25.42 -14.76 16.69
C PHE A 32 -24.82 -15.41 17.93
N TRP A 33 -23.50 -15.28 18.05
CA TRP A 33 -22.71 -15.84 19.14
C TRP A 33 -21.81 -14.76 19.70
N TRP A 34 -21.78 -14.65 21.03
CA TRP A 34 -20.77 -13.85 21.71
C TRP A 34 -19.48 -14.66 21.79
N CYS A 35 -18.41 -14.08 21.27
CA CYS A 35 -17.09 -14.67 21.27
C CYS A 35 -16.11 -13.79 22.03
N ARG A 36 -15.27 -14.40 22.87
CA ARG A 36 -14.14 -13.73 23.53
C ARG A 36 -12.87 -13.96 22.73
N CYS A 37 -12.20 -12.88 22.38
CA CYS A 37 -10.90 -12.93 21.71
C CYS A 37 -9.79 -13.25 22.72
N SER A 38 -8.69 -13.83 22.25
CA SER A 38 -7.46 -14.04 23.04
C SER A 38 -6.91 -12.77 23.70
N CYS A 39 -7.17 -11.59 23.15
CA CYS A 39 -6.84 -10.29 23.77
C CYS A 39 -7.81 -9.87 24.90
N GLY A 40 -8.82 -10.67 25.22
CA GLY A 40 -9.82 -10.40 26.26
C GLY A 40 -11.09 -9.68 25.78
N ARG A 41 -11.07 -9.03 24.60
CA ARG A 41 -12.25 -8.32 24.05
C ARG A 41 -13.32 -9.27 23.54
N GLU A 42 -14.58 -8.96 23.77
CA GLU A 42 -15.72 -9.71 23.24
C GLU A 42 -16.26 -9.11 21.93
N ARG A 43 -16.79 -9.96 21.05
CA ARG A 43 -17.48 -9.55 19.82
C ARG A 43 -18.66 -10.48 19.56
N GLU A 44 -19.76 -9.90 19.12
CA GLU A 44 -20.90 -10.66 18.63
C GLU A 44 -20.71 -11.02 17.14
N VAL A 45 -20.82 -12.31 16.80
CA VAL A 45 -20.52 -12.83 15.46
C VAL A 45 -21.67 -13.69 14.93
N PRO A 46 -22.12 -13.47 13.67
CA PRO A 46 -23.05 -14.39 13.02
C PRO A 46 -22.49 -15.81 12.91
N GLY A 47 -23.30 -16.82 13.20
CA GLY A 47 -22.87 -18.23 13.15
C GLY A 47 -22.33 -18.66 11.78
N ASP A 48 -22.85 -18.11 10.69
CA ASP A 48 -22.36 -18.40 9.34
C ASP A 48 -20.98 -17.81 9.06
N LYS A 49 -20.46 -16.91 9.91
CA LYS A 49 -19.09 -16.37 9.81
C LYS A 49 -18.08 -17.08 10.72
N LEU A 50 -18.54 -17.90 11.65
CA LEU A 50 -17.70 -18.79 12.46
C LEU A 50 -17.56 -20.13 11.74
N SER A 51 -16.45 -20.34 11.03
CA SER A 51 -16.24 -21.54 10.20
C SER A 51 -14.75 -21.88 10.11
N HIS A 52 -14.43 -23.17 10.24
CA HIS A 52 -13.08 -23.70 9.98
C HIS A 52 -12.80 -23.94 8.50
N ASN A 53 -13.84 -24.01 7.67
CA ASN A 53 -13.66 -24.21 6.23
C ASN A 53 -13.07 -22.94 5.60
N ILE A 54 -11.77 -22.96 5.33
CA ILE A 54 -11.05 -21.84 4.71
C ILE A 54 -11.21 -21.78 3.18
N LYS A 55 -11.68 -22.87 2.54
CA LYS A 55 -11.91 -22.92 1.08
C LYS A 55 -13.18 -22.20 0.63
N ARG A 56 -14.04 -21.80 1.58
CA ARG A 56 -15.28 -21.10 1.28
C ARG A 56 -15.00 -19.68 0.75
N ARG A 57 -15.86 -19.19 -0.15
CA ARG A 57 -15.75 -17.81 -0.68
C ARG A 57 -16.15 -16.73 0.33
N LYS A 58 -16.97 -17.05 1.33
CA LYS A 58 -17.48 -16.07 2.31
C LYS A 58 -16.42 -15.78 3.39
N PRO A 59 -16.20 -14.52 3.78
CA PRO A 59 -15.24 -14.18 4.83
C PRO A 59 -15.64 -14.82 6.16
N THR A 60 -14.65 -15.23 6.93
CA THR A 60 -14.80 -15.71 8.32
C THR A 60 -14.38 -14.63 9.29
N VAL A 61 -14.90 -14.70 10.51
CA VAL A 61 -14.47 -13.84 11.61
C VAL A 61 -13.64 -14.68 12.56
N THR A 62 -12.38 -14.29 12.73
CA THR A 62 -11.38 -15.06 13.48
C THR A 62 -10.72 -14.26 14.60
N ALA A 63 -11.12 -13.00 14.81
CA ALA A 63 -10.63 -12.13 15.88
C ALA A 63 -11.67 -11.05 16.21
N CYS A 64 -11.48 -10.35 17.33
CA CYS A 64 -12.23 -9.12 17.61
C CYS A 64 -11.94 -8.04 16.55
N GLU A 65 -12.80 -7.01 16.46
CA GLU A 65 -12.69 -5.95 15.45
C GLU A 65 -11.34 -5.25 15.48
N SER A 66 -10.88 -4.91 16.68
CA SER A 66 -9.62 -4.22 16.86
C SER A 66 -8.41 -5.09 16.49
N CYS A 67 -8.32 -6.35 16.95
CA CYS A 67 -7.22 -7.23 16.55
C CYS A 67 -7.23 -7.53 15.05
N ALA A 68 -8.41 -7.66 14.43
CA ALA A 68 -8.51 -7.83 12.98
C ALA A 68 -7.99 -6.57 12.25
N ARG A 69 -8.34 -5.38 12.75
CA ARG A 69 -7.88 -4.10 12.20
C ARG A 69 -6.37 -3.89 12.39
N GLU A 70 -5.85 -4.15 13.58
CA GLU A 70 -4.42 -4.07 13.91
C GLU A 70 -3.60 -4.93 12.95
N ARG A 71 -3.98 -6.20 12.77
CA ARG A 71 -3.30 -7.12 11.84
C ARG A 71 -3.40 -6.67 10.38
N GLN A 72 -4.53 -6.11 9.97
CA GLN A 72 -4.67 -5.57 8.62
C GLN A 72 -3.76 -4.36 8.41
N ILE A 73 -3.65 -3.46 9.39
CA ILE A 73 -2.75 -2.31 9.34
C ILE A 73 -1.30 -2.79 9.26
N GLU A 74 -0.90 -3.72 10.13
CA GLU A 74 0.46 -4.30 10.14
C GLU A 74 0.82 -4.92 8.79
N ALA A 75 -0.09 -5.70 8.22
CA ALA A 75 0.10 -6.30 6.90
C ALA A 75 0.26 -5.25 5.78
N VAL A 76 -0.53 -4.17 5.82
CA VAL A 76 -0.42 -3.06 4.85
C VAL A 76 0.91 -2.32 5.01
N CYS A 77 1.33 -1.99 6.23
CA CYS A 77 2.61 -1.35 6.50
C CYS A 77 3.77 -2.21 6.01
N SER A 78 3.80 -3.49 6.37
CA SER A 78 4.85 -4.43 5.93
C SER A 78 4.94 -4.55 4.41
N LYS A 79 3.78 -4.57 3.72
CA LYS A 79 3.74 -4.54 2.26
C LYS A 79 4.30 -3.24 1.70
N ASN A 80 3.86 -2.09 2.22
CA ASN A 80 4.32 -0.78 1.78
C ASN A 80 5.83 -0.60 1.95
N ASP A 81 6.40 -1.08 3.06
CA ASP A 81 7.85 -1.02 3.32
C ASP A 81 8.67 -1.84 2.31
N ARG A 82 8.18 -3.04 1.96
CA ARG A 82 8.81 -3.89 0.94
C ARG A 82 8.76 -3.22 -0.44
N GLU A 83 7.60 -2.69 -0.81
CA GLU A 83 7.45 -1.98 -2.08
C GLU A 83 8.31 -0.72 -2.13
N GLU A 84 8.42 0.03 -1.02
CA GLU A 84 9.25 1.22 -0.94
C GLU A 84 10.74 0.88 -1.07
N ARG A 85 11.21 -0.19 -0.44
CA ARG A 85 12.57 -0.69 -0.64
C ARG A 85 12.85 -0.98 -2.11
N GLN A 86 11.93 -1.66 -2.79
CA GLN A 86 12.08 -1.95 -4.23
C GLN A 86 12.11 -0.66 -5.06
N ARG A 87 11.23 0.30 -4.79
CA ARG A 87 11.21 1.59 -5.51
C ARG A 87 12.51 2.38 -5.38
N ARG A 88 13.19 2.30 -4.22
CA ARG A 88 14.51 2.92 -4.02
C ARG A 88 15.59 2.26 -4.88
N ILE A 89 15.66 0.92 -4.85
CA ILE A 89 16.59 0.15 -5.68
C ILE A 89 16.38 0.48 -7.16
N ASP A 90 15.13 0.46 -7.63
CA ASP A 90 14.82 0.76 -9.02
C ASP A 90 15.18 2.21 -9.40
N ALA A 91 15.06 3.16 -8.45
CA ALA A 91 15.41 4.56 -8.68
C ALA A 91 16.92 4.77 -8.73
N GLU A 92 17.70 4.03 -7.93
CA GLU A 92 19.16 4.03 -7.99
C GLU A 92 19.65 3.50 -9.33
N LEU A 93 19.15 2.34 -9.76
CA LEU A 93 19.50 1.74 -11.06
C LEU A 93 19.20 2.69 -12.23
N ARG A 94 17.99 3.27 -12.27
CA ARG A 94 17.64 4.26 -13.31
C ARG A 94 18.53 5.50 -13.27
N ARG A 95 18.95 5.94 -12.09
CA ARG A 95 19.78 7.14 -11.95
C ARG A 95 21.20 6.92 -12.47
N GLN A 96 21.74 5.71 -12.32
CA GLN A 96 23.06 5.37 -12.88
C GLN A 96 23.09 5.57 -14.40
N GLU A 97 22.02 5.17 -15.09
CA GLU A 97 21.87 5.38 -16.55
C GLU A 97 21.71 6.85 -16.95
N LEU A 98 21.48 7.75 -15.99
CA LEU A 98 21.23 9.17 -16.19
C LEU A 98 22.40 10.06 -15.76
N GLU A 99 23.48 9.47 -15.25
CA GLU A 99 24.71 10.20 -14.93
C GLU A 99 25.26 10.87 -16.20
N GLY A 100 25.54 12.18 -16.11
CA GLY A 100 25.95 13.01 -17.24
C GLY A 100 24.81 13.43 -18.20
N VAL A 101 23.66 12.75 -18.17
CA VAL A 101 22.46 13.13 -18.95
C VAL A 101 21.62 14.17 -18.22
N VAL A 102 21.49 14.05 -16.90
CA VAL A 102 20.71 14.97 -16.07
C VAL A 102 21.62 15.79 -15.15
N PRO A 103 21.17 16.99 -14.69
CA PRO A 103 21.92 17.77 -13.71
C PRO A 103 22.24 16.97 -12.45
N SER A 104 23.51 16.96 -12.01
CA SER A 104 23.96 16.21 -10.83
C SER A 104 23.15 16.53 -9.57
N ARG A 105 22.69 17.78 -9.43
CA ARG A 105 21.79 18.21 -8.33
C ARG A 105 20.48 17.41 -8.25
N TRP A 106 20.00 16.83 -9.34
CA TRP A 106 18.82 15.96 -9.33
C TRP A 106 19.14 14.56 -8.81
N LEU A 107 20.34 14.04 -9.11
CA LEU A 107 20.84 12.77 -8.60
C LEU A 107 21.12 12.81 -7.09
N MET A 108 21.27 14.01 -6.51
CA MET A 108 21.39 14.23 -5.06
C MET A 108 20.03 14.32 -4.34
N LEU A 109 18.91 14.38 -5.06
CA LEU A 109 17.59 14.43 -4.44
C LEU A 109 17.22 13.08 -3.82
N PRO A 110 16.24 13.05 -2.89
CA PRO A 110 15.65 11.78 -2.44
C PRO A 110 15.16 10.92 -3.61
N LEU A 111 15.28 9.61 -3.45
CA LEU A 111 14.98 8.62 -4.50
C LEU A 111 13.49 8.55 -4.80
N THR A 112 12.66 8.59 -3.76
CA THR A 112 11.20 8.42 -3.81
C THR A 112 10.51 9.54 -3.03
N ASP A 113 9.19 9.62 -3.13
CA ASP A 113 8.39 10.55 -2.33
C ASP A 113 8.43 10.19 -0.83
N ALA A 114 8.44 8.90 -0.50
CA ALA A 114 8.59 8.44 0.89
C ALA A 114 9.97 8.82 1.45
N HIS A 115 11.04 8.59 0.69
CA HIS A 115 12.38 9.03 1.06
C HIS A 115 12.46 10.56 1.23
N ALA A 116 11.76 11.34 0.37
CA ALA A 116 11.69 12.78 0.56
C ALA A 116 10.97 13.19 1.86
N ARG A 117 9.88 12.51 2.22
CA ARG A 117 9.19 12.75 3.50
C ARG A 117 10.09 12.44 4.70
N GLU A 118 10.83 11.34 4.67
CA GLU A 118 11.79 10.98 5.73
C GLU A 118 12.86 12.06 5.95
N LEU A 119 13.32 12.69 4.86
CA LEU A 119 14.34 13.74 4.91
C LEU A 119 13.77 15.16 5.06
N GLY A 120 12.45 15.32 5.24
CA GLY A 120 11.80 16.64 5.31
C GLY A 120 11.96 17.46 4.02
N LYS A 121 12.17 16.81 2.87
CA LYS A 121 12.31 17.44 1.56
C LYS A 121 10.97 17.44 0.86
N THR A 122 10.74 18.42 -0.02
CA THR A 122 9.51 18.55 -0.81
C THR A 122 9.66 18.00 -2.23
N LEU A 123 10.89 17.69 -2.65
CA LEU A 123 11.25 17.21 -3.98
C LEU A 123 11.95 15.86 -3.92
N PHE A 124 11.78 15.07 -4.97
CA PHE A 124 12.47 13.79 -5.20
C PHE A 124 12.71 13.58 -6.69
N PHE A 125 13.57 12.62 -7.05
CA PHE A 125 13.86 12.31 -8.46
C PHE A 125 14.00 10.80 -8.69
N ARG A 126 12.98 10.12 -9.22
CA ARG A 126 13.05 8.65 -9.43
C ARG A 126 13.85 8.21 -10.66
N GLY A 127 14.27 9.15 -11.52
CA GLY A 127 14.80 8.83 -12.85
C GLY A 127 13.73 8.32 -13.84
N ILE A 128 12.44 8.54 -13.57
CA ILE A 128 11.34 8.14 -14.47
C ILE A 128 10.89 9.32 -15.34
N ARG A 129 10.50 9.02 -16.57
CA ARG A 129 9.79 9.96 -17.44
C ARG A 129 8.33 10.07 -16.98
N CYS A 130 7.80 11.29 -16.96
CA CYS A 130 6.37 11.51 -16.69
C CYS A 130 5.50 11.04 -17.88
N LEU A 131 4.17 11.10 -17.74
CA LEU A 131 3.23 10.76 -18.83
C LEU A 131 3.39 11.63 -20.10
N ARG A 132 3.99 12.81 -19.96
CA ARG A 132 4.34 13.72 -21.07
C ARG A 132 5.77 13.54 -21.57
N GLY A 133 6.48 12.50 -21.14
CA GLY A 133 7.85 12.21 -21.55
C GLY A 133 8.93 12.97 -20.78
N HIS A 134 8.61 14.00 -20.00
CA HIS A 134 9.63 14.78 -19.29
C HIS A 134 10.43 13.97 -18.27
N ILE A 135 11.74 14.21 -18.25
CA ILE A 135 12.67 13.76 -17.22
C ILE A 135 13.02 14.95 -16.32
N ALA A 136 12.43 14.95 -15.12
CA ALA A 136 12.57 16.05 -14.16
C ALA A 136 12.30 15.56 -12.73
N PRO A 137 12.72 16.32 -11.69
CA PRO A 137 12.29 16.08 -10.33
C PRO A 137 10.77 16.26 -10.15
N TYR A 138 10.23 15.67 -9.10
CA TYR A 138 8.82 15.65 -8.76
C TYR A 138 8.59 16.28 -7.39
N ARG A 139 7.41 16.88 -7.21
CA ARG A 139 6.94 17.33 -5.89
C ARG A 139 6.21 16.20 -5.17
N ILE A 140 6.34 16.15 -3.85
CA ILE A 140 5.45 15.34 -3.02
C ILE A 140 4.00 15.76 -3.28
N ASN A 141 3.11 14.79 -3.54
CA ASN A 141 1.70 14.99 -3.87
C ASN A 141 1.45 15.88 -5.10
N GLY A 142 2.43 16.01 -5.99
CA GLY A 142 2.33 16.82 -7.20
C GLY A 142 2.87 16.11 -8.42
N GLY A 143 2.93 16.86 -9.52
CA GLY A 143 3.47 16.37 -10.79
C GLY A 143 4.97 16.60 -10.96
N CYS A 144 5.45 16.27 -12.15
CA CYS A 144 6.80 16.58 -12.59
C CYS A 144 7.02 18.10 -12.65
N LEU A 145 8.19 18.61 -12.25
CA LEU A 145 8.45 20.06 -12.23
C LEU A 145 8.43 20.70 -13.62
N ALA A 146 8.81 19.94 -14.66
CA ALA A 146 8.68 20.39 -16.04
C ALA A 146 7.21 20.59 -16.45
N CYS A 147 6.33 19.69 -16.01
CA CYS A 147 4.89 19.77 -16.25
C CYS A 147 4.26 21.01 -15.59
N ALA A 148 4.83 21.43 -14.46
CA ALA A 148 4.41 22.61 -13.70
C ALA A 148 5.06 23.92 -14.19
N GLY A 149 5.85 23.89 -15.27
CA GLY A 149 6.49 25.07 -15.87
C GLY A 149 7.67 25.64 -15.07
N GLN A 150 8.24 24.88 -14.12
CA GLN A 150 9.22 25.41 -13.16
C GLN A 150 10.67 24.98 -13.41
N LEU A 151 10.92 23.98 -14.26
CA LEU A 151 12.27 23.58 -14.67
C LEU A 151 12.26 23.07 -16.13
N PRO A 152 13.31 23.33 -16.93
CA PRO A 152 13.47 22.63 -18.20
C PRO A 152 13.62 21.13 -17.95
N SER A 153 12.89 20.32 -18.73
CA SER A 153 13.09 18.86 -18.77
C SER A 153 14.50 18.58 -19.31
N ALA A 154 15.23 17.60 -18.76
CA ALA A 154 16.55 17.23 -19.29
C ALA A 154 16.49 16.45 -20.63
N ASP A 155 15.42 16.61 -21.41
CA ASP A 155 15.28 16.03 -22.75
C ASP A 155 15.73 17.01 -23.86
N SER A 156 16.52 18.02 -23.50
CA SER A 156 17.12 18.97 -24.43
C SER A 156 18.64 18.76 -24.49
N ALA A 157 19.07 17.60 -25.00
CA ALA A 157 20.47 17.35 -25.37
C ALA A 157 20.58 16.40 -26.58
N VAL A 158 19.78 16.66 -27.61
CA VAL A 158 20.21 16.38 -28.99
C VAL A 158 20.07 17.69 -29.76
N ASP A 159 20.81 18.70 -29.32
CA ASP A 159 21.17 19.80 -30.22
C ASP A 159 22.42 19.34 -30.96
N LYS A 160 22.32 19.29 -32.29
CA LYS A 160 23.38 18.87 -33.18
C LYS A 160 24.58 19.80 -32.94
N ARG A 161 25.77 19.21 -32.77
CA ARG A 161 27.05 19.92 -32.77
C ARG A 161 27.17 20.88 -33.97
N PRO A 162 27.95 21.96 -33.85
CA PRO A 162 27.93 23.08 -34.78
C PRO A 162 28.46 22.64 -36.16
N SER A 163 27.70 22.92 -37.22
CA SER A 163 28.26 22.94 -38.56
C SER A 163 28.92 24.30 -38.75
N ASP A 164 30.19 24.36 -38.36
CA ASP A 164 31.16 25.24 -39.00
C ASP A 164 31.26 24.82 -40.47
N HIS A 165 30.75 25.65 -41.37
CA HIS A 165 31.13 25.70 -42.79
C HIS A 165 31.25 27.17 -43.14
N GLY A 166 32.49 27.65 -43.27
CA GLY A 166 32.77 28.93 -43.90
C GLY A 166 32.36 28.93 -45.38
N LEU A 167 32.05 30.12 -45.89
CA LEU A 167 32.39 30.65 -47.22
C LEU A 167 31.66 32.00 -47.42
N GLY A 168 32.45 33.04 -47.74
CA GLY A 168 32.00 34.40 -48.04
C GLY A 168 33.10 35.40 -47.76
#